data_AF-A0ABD5QR61-F1
#
_entry.id   AF-A0ABD5QR61-F1
#
_cell.length_a   1.000
_cell.length_b   1.000
_cell.length_c   1.000
_cell.angle_alpha   90.00
_cell.angle_beta   90.00
_cell.angle_gamma   90.00
#
_symmetry.space_group_name_H-M   'P 1'
#
loop_
_entity.id
_entity.type
_entity.pdbx_description
1 polymer ?
#
loop_
_entity_poly.entity_id
_entity_poly.type
_entity_poly.pdbx_seq_one_letter_code
_entity_poly.pdbx_strand_id
1 'polypeptide(L)'
;MTGPSGDDSVDRVTTDDEAAAADETAAADETAMAGETATGSGAATAGEPSETVVADSPAVAVAAAVGLGVLGPVIAVVGGQGVFLVDRLVGGLPLFVSLVLTLIVGQYVAFGGLAVGYLAWRGFDRSGIRSYLGVRRPSLTDLGLVVGGWVVIVLTLLVVSTVVQLLGAETASNQSAELAVQNPTIIPLFIVAMFLVVGPSEEILYRGVVQGRLRESLPAAPAIAIASGIFAFIHVMALTGGISGRLTTVAILFFPSLVFGAVYEHTENLVVPALLHGLHNAVIFTLLYVTVTYSDELGEMAEGGAALVSLLPI
;
A
#
# COMPACT_ATOMS: atom_id res chain seq x y z
N MET A 1 -2.65 65.00 27.95
CA MET A 1 -3.25 64.75 26.63
C MET A 1 -4.15 63.53 26.79
N THR A 2 -5.46 63.74 26.62
CA THR A 2 -6.55 62.80 26.25
C THR A 2 -6.44 61.31 26.63
N GLY A 3 -7.35 60.85 27.50
CA GLY A 3 -7.66 59.42 27.76
C GLY A 3 -8.57 58.81 26.68
N PRO A 4 -9.57 57.97 27.03
CA PRO A 4 -9.50 56.68 27.76
C PRO A 4 -10.41 55.59 27.11
N SER A 5 -10.54 54.43 27.79
CA SER A 5 -11.68 53.45 27.82
C SER A 5 -12.02 52.71 26.52
N GLY A 6 -12.34 51.42 26.45
CA GLY A 6 -13.10 50.43 27.27
C GLY A 6 -13.54 49.37 26.22
N ASP A 7 -13.85 48.10 26.46
CA ASP A 7 -14.78 47.52 27.42
C ASP A 7 -14.77 45.97 27.29
N ASP A 8 -15.31 45.32 28.31
CA ASP A 8 -15.58 43.92 28.65
C ASP A 8 -16.28 43.07 27.56
N SER A 9 -15.99 41.77 27.39
CA SER A 9 -16.41 40.54 28.11
C SER A 9 -17.76 39.91 27.67
N VAL A 10 -17.66 38.70 27.07
CA VAL A 10 -18.43 37.44 27.22
C VAL A 10 -19.98 37.47 27.37
N ASP A 11 -20.74 36.83 26.46
CA ASP A 11 -21.47 35.54 26.68
C ASP A 11 -22.31 35.04 25.47
N ARG A 12 -22.37 33.70 25.36
CA ARG A 12 -23.41 32.71 24.92
C ARG A 12 -24.76 33.17 24.29
N VAL A 13 -25.60 32.41 23.55
CA VAL A 13 -25.75 31.06 22.91
C VAL A 13 -27.22 31.03 22.36
N THR A 14 -27.52 30.20 21.33
CA THR A 14 -28.87 29.67 20.86
C THR A 14 -29.91 30.67 20.29
N THR A 15 -30.86 30.38 19.39
CA THR A 15 -31.39 29.19 18.66
C THR A 15 -32.39 29.67 17.60
N ASP A 16 -32.53 28.87 16.54
CA ASP A 16 -33.71 28.47 15.74
C ASP A 16 -35.05 29.26 15.75
N ASP A 17 -35.63 29.25 14.54
CA ASP A 17 -37.02 28.89 14.18
C ASP A 17 -38.04 29.91 13.64
N GLU A 18 -38.67 29.44 12.55
CA GLU A 18 -40.06 29.59 12.09
C GLU A 18 -40.64 30.92 11.53
N ALA A 19 -40.90 30.85 10.21
CA ALA A 19 -42.22 30.90 9.55
C ALA A 19 -43.10 32.18 9.50
N ALA A 20 -43.50 32.47 8.24
CA ALA A 20 -44.85 32.82 7.76
C ALA A 20 -45.26 34.31 7.53
N ALA A 21 -46.12 34.44 6.51
CA ALA A 21 -46.95 35.56 6.03
C ALA A 21 -46.24 36.62 5.14
N ALA A 22 -46.41 36.60 3.81
CA ALA A 22 -47.56 37.01 2.99
C ALA A 22 -47.69 38.54 2.81
N ASP A 23 -47.44 39.05 1.60
CA ASP A 23 -48.36 39.95 0.89
C ASP A 23 -47.99 40.09 -0.61
N GLU A 24 -49.03 40.30 -1.42
CA GLU A 24 -49.10 40.34 -2.88
C GLU A 24 -48.46 41.58 -3.52
N THR A 25 -48.03 41.48 -4.78
CA THR A 25 -48.69 42.20 -5.90
C THR A 25 -48.07 41.83 -7.25
N ALA A 26 -48.95 41.47 -8.17
CA ALA A 26 -48.69 41.07 -9.53
C ALA A 26 -48.63 42.27 -10.49
N ALA A 27 -47.82 42.15 -11.55
CA ALA A 27 -48.13 42.70 -12.86
C ALA A 27 -47.37 41.90 -13.93
N ALA A 28 -48.12 41.17 -14.74
CA ALA A 28 -47.68 40.54 -15.97
C ALA A 28 -47.84 41.51 -17.14
N ASP A 29 -46.97 41.42 -18.15
CA ASP A 29 -47.40 41.57 -19.54
C ASP A 29 -46.47 40.78 -20.47
N GLU A 30 -47.07 39.87 -21.24
CA GLU A 30 -46.49 39.17 -22.38
C GLU A 30 -46.74 40.00 -23.64
N THR A 31 -45.77 40.14 -24.55
CA THR A 31 -46.05 39.88 -25.98
C THR A 31 -44.79 39.75 -26.83
N ALA A 32 -44.83 38.75 -27.69
CA ALA A 32 -43.87 38.45 -28.75
C ALA A 32 -43.95 39.44 -29.93
N MET A 33 -42.88 39.54 -30.73
CA MET A 33 -42.90 39.29 -32.19
C MET A 33 -41.55 39.61 -32.88
N ALA A 34 -41.13 38.65 -33.72
CA ALA A 34 -40.52 38.77 -35.05
C ALA A 34 -39.24 39.61 -35.30
N GLY A 35 -38.13 38.90 -35.54
CA GLY A 35 -37.48 38.82 -36.85
C GLY A 35 -36.61 39.99 -37.35
N GLU A 36 -35.29 39.79 -37.37
CA GLU A 36 -34.44 40.34 -38.45
C GLU A 36 -33.15 39.53 -38.64
N THR A 37 -32.89 39.16 -39.89
CA THR A 37 -31.68 38.50 -40.40
C THR A 37 -30.62 39.54 -40.75
N ALA A 38 -29.35 39.36 -40.32
CA ALA A 38 -28.16 39.68 -41.14
C ALA A 38 -26.81 39.37 -40.44
N THR A 39 -26.01 38.53 -41.13
CA THR A 39 -24.56 38.65 -41.36
C THR A 39 -23.56 38.68 -40.19
N GLY A 40 -22.90 37.53 -39.99
CA GLY A 40 -21.46 37.32 -40.24
C GLY A 40 -20.43 38.25 -39.58
N SER A 41 -19.75 37.74 -38.56
CA SER A 41 -18.30 37.93 -38.38
C SER A 41 -17.77 36.85 -37.45
N GLY A 42 -17.05 35.88 -38.01
CA GLY A 42 -16.35 34.85 -37.25
C GLY A 42 -15.17 35.47 -36.51
N ALA A 43 -15.30 35.57 -35.19
CA ALA A 43 -14.15 35.74 -34.30
C ALA A 43 -13.66 34.34 -33.93
N ALA A 44 -12.57 33.93 -34.59
CA ALA A 44 -11.83 32.73 -34.23
C ALA A 44 -11.31 32.89 -32.80
N THR A 45 -11.88 32.13 -31.88
CA THR A 45 -11.28 31.88 -30.58
C THR A 45 -10.00 31.09 -30.81
N ALA A 46 -8.86 31.70 -30.45
CA ALA A 46 -7.59 31.01 -30.38
C ALA A 46 -7.72 29.88 -29.34
N GLY A 47 -7.93 28.66 -29.83
CA GLY A 47 -7.89 27.47 -28.99
C GLY A 47 -6.49 27.29 -28.46
N GLU A 48 -6.36 27.32 -27.13
CA GLU A 48 -5.22 26.71 -26.46
C GLU A 48 -5.14 25.25 -26.92
N PRO A 49 -3.95 24.72 -27.28
CA PRO A 49 -3.82 23.30 -27.52
C PRO A 49 -4.01 22.63 -26.16
N SER A 50 -5.21 22.07 -25.92
CA SER A 50 -5.35 21.05 -24.91
C SER A 50 -4.44 19.93 -25.35
N GLU A 51 -3.32 19.78 -24.65
CA GLU A 51 -2.46 18.62 -24.76
C GLU A 51 -3.31 17.45 -24.25
N THR A 52 -4.12 16.88 -25.14
CA THR A 52 -4.88 15.67 -24.87
C THR A 52 -3.84 14.57 -24.71
N VAL A 53 -3.37 14.37 -23.48
CA VAL A 53 -2.66 13.17 -23.09
C VAL A 53 -3.61 12.03 -23.44
N VAL A 54 -3.34 11.37 -24.56
CA VAL A 54 -4.14 10.25 -25.04
C VAL A 54 -4.03 9.20 -23.95
N ALA A 55 -5.11 9.01 -23.19
CA ALA A 55 -5.15 8.01 -22.14
C ALA A 55 -4.80 6.66 -22.76
N ASP A 56 -3.78 6.00 -22.22
CA ASP A 56 -3.38 4.66 -22.65
C ASP A 56 -4.61 3.74 -22.60
N SER A 57 -4.77 2.87 -23.59
CA SER A 57 -5.89 1.93 -23.57
C SER A 57 -5.81 1.03 -22.32
N PRO A 58 -6.93 0.58 -21.75
CA PRO A 58 -6.92 -0.31 -20.59
C PRO A 58 -6.04 -1.55 -20.77
N ALA A 59 -5.95 -2.08 -21.99
CA ALA A 59 -5.08 -3.21 -22.32
C ALA A 59 -3.59 -2.87 -22.17
N VAL A 60 -3.16 -1.68 -22.59
CA VAL A 60 -1.78 -1.20 -22.43
C VAL A 60 -1.44 -0.99 -20.95
N ALA A 61 -2.36 -0.41 -20.19
CA ALA A 61 -2.20 -0.24 -18.74
C ALA A 61 -2.03 -1.59 -18.02
N VAL A 62 -2.89 -2.57 -18.33
CA VAL A 62 -2.80 -3.92 -17.75
C VAL A 62 -1.51 -4.62 -18.18
N ALA A 63 -1.14 -4.54 -19.45
CA ALA A 63 0.11 -5.15 -19.93
C ALA A 63 1.35 -4.53 -19.26
N ALA A 64 1.38 -3.21 -19.10
CA ALA A 64 2.45 -2.52 -18.38
C ALA A 64 2.50 -2.92 -16.90
N ALA A 65 1.34 -2.97 -16.23
CA ALA A 65 1.22 -3.36 -14.84
C ALA A 65 1.71 -4.80 -14.58
N VAL A 66 1.30 -5.75 -15.42
CA VAL A 66 1.77 -7.15 -15.35
C VAL A 66 3.26 -7.23 -15.65
N GLY A 67 3.72 -6.58 -16.72
CA GLY A 67 5.12 -6.58 -17.12
C GLY A 67 6.05 -6.05 -16.02
N LEU A 68 5.72 -4.89 -15.45
CA LEU A 68 6.49 -4.27 -14.36
C LEU A 68 6.41 -5.08 -13.06
N GLY A 69 5.22 -5.56 -12.71
CA GLY A 69 5.00 -6.34 -11.50
C GLY A 69 5.75 -7.67 -11.48
N VAL A 70 5.95 -8.30 -12.65
CA VAL A 70 6.75 -9.52 -12.80
C VAL A 70 8.25 -9.23 -12.95
N LEU A 71 8.61 -8.14 -13.64
CA LEU A 71 10.00 -7.80 -13.92
C LEU A 71 10.79 -7.52 -12.63
N GLY A 72 10.19 -6.89 -11.61
CA GLY A 72 10.85 -6.63 -10.33
C GLY A 72 11.41 -7.92 -9.69
N PRO A 73 10.57 -8.92 -9.38
CA PRO A 73 11.00 -10.23 -8.88
C PRO A 73 12.04 -10.93 -9.78
N VAL A 74 11.94 -10.81 -11.11
CA VAL A 74 12.93 -11.37 -12.04
C VAL A 74 14.30 -10.70 -11.85
N ILE A 75 14.34 -9.37 -11.76
CA ILE A 75 15.57 -8.61 -11.48
C ILE A 75 16.12 -9.01 -10.10
N ALA A 76 15.26 -9.16 -9.09
CA ALA A 76 15.67 -9.56 -7.75
C ALA A 76 16.32 -10.96 -7.73
N VAL A 77 15.73 -11.93 -8.42
CA VAL A 77 16.28 -13.29 -8.54
C VAL A 77 17.62 -13.29 -9.26
N VAL A 78 17.72 -12.63 -10.42
CA VAL A 78 18.97 -12.52 -11.19
C VAL A 78 20.05 -11.78 -10.40
N GLY A 79 19.68 -10.67 -9.76
CA GLY A 79 20.58 -9.90 -8.90
C GLY A 79 21.08 -10.69 -7.70
N GLY A 80 20.21 -11.51 -7.09
CA GLY A 80 20.60 -12.45 -6.03
C GLY A 80 21.63 -13.48 -6.48
N GLN A 81 21.51 -13.99 -7.72
CA GLN A 81 22.57 -14.86 -8.29
C GLN A 81 23.89 -14.11 -8.46
N GLY A 82 23.85 -12.82 -8.78
CA GLY A 82 25.04 -11.96 -8.81
C GLY A 82 25.71 -11.82 -7.44
N VAL A 83 24.93 -11.59 -6.38
CA VAL A 83 25.44 -11.54 -4.99
C VAL A 83 26.06 -12.88 -4.61
N PHE A 84 25.40 -13.99 -4.94
CA PHE A 84 25.92 -15.34 -4.71
C PHE A 84 27.24 -15.60 -5.46
N LEU A 85 27.38 -15.13 -6.70
CA LEU A 85 28.63 -15.26 -7.44
C LEU A 85 29.76 -14.45 -6.78
N VAL A 86 29.48 -13.21 -6.34
CA VAL A 86 30.46 -12.39 -5.61
C VAL A 86 30.91 -13.10 -4.34
N ASP A 87 29.97 -13.62 -3.56
CA ASP A 87 30.23 -14.42 -2.35
C ASP A 87 31.25 -15.54 -2.62
N ARG A 88 31.05 -16.29 -3.70
CA ARG A 88 31.97 -17.38 -4.09
C ARG A 88 33.34 -16.89 -4.56
N LEU A 89 33.39 -15.80 -5.31
CA LEU A 89 34.65 -15.25 -5.85
C LEU A 89 35.57 -14.68 -4.78
N VAL A 90 35.01 -14.11 -3.70
CA VAL A 90 35.79 -13.52 -2.61
C VAL A 90 36.11 -14.50 -1.48
N GLY A 91 35.72 -15.78 -1.63
CA GLY A 91 36.01 -16.84 -0.65
C GLY A 91 35.02 -16.93 0.52
N GLY A 92 33.82 -16.35 0.38
CA GLY A 92 32.76 -16.35 1.39
C GLY A 92 32.61 -15.01 2.10
N LEU A 93 31.44 -14.41 1.98
CA LEU A 93 31.02 -13.22 2.70
C LEU A 93 30.44 -13.60 4.07
N PRO A 94 30.60 -12.71 5.08
CA PRO A 94 29.81 -12.82 6.30
C PRO A 94 28.32 -12.78 5.97
N LEU A 95 27.51 -13.62 6.64
CA LEU A 95 26.06 -13.71 6.41
C LEU A 95 25.39 -12.34 6.40
N PHE A 96 25.73 -11.48 7.38
CA PHE A 96 25.20 -10.12 7.46
C PHE A 96 25.46 -9.30 6.19
N VAL A 97 26.67 -9.38 5.63
CA VAL A 97 27.04 -8.67 4.40
C VAL A 97 26.24 -9.20 3.21
N SER A 98 26.15 -10.52 3.07
CA SER A 98 25.37 -11.16 2.01
C SER A 98 23.88 -10.78 2.07
N LEU A 99 23.30 -10.72 3.28
CA LEU A 99 21.92 -10.29 3.51
C LEU A 99 21.71 -8.83 3.12
N VAL A 100 22.58 -7.92 3.56
CA VAL A 100 22.47 -6.50 3.21
C VAL A 100 22.59 -6.30 1.70
N LEU A 101 23.53 -6.97 1.03
CA LEU A 101 23.65 -6.91 -0.43
C LEU A 101 22.40 -7.46 -1.13
N THR A 102 21.87 -8.58 -0.66
CA THR A 102 20.64 -9.18 -1.21
C THR A 102 19.43 -8.27 -1.00
N LEU A 103 19.31 -7.60 0.14
CA LEU A 103 18.26 -6.60 0.39
C LEU A 103 18.41 -5.38 -0.52
N ILE A 104 19.62 -4.84 -0.69
CA ILE A 104 19.85 -3.68 -1.56
C ILE A 104 19.50 -4.02 -3.01
N VAL A 105 20.05 -5.12 -3.54
CA VAL A 105 19.82 -5.54 -4.92
C VAL A 105 18.36 -5.96 -5.11
N GLY A 106 17.88 -6.81 -4.21
CA GLY A 106 16.57 -7.41 -4.28
C GLY A 106 15.43 -6.45 -4.03
N GLN A 107 15.63 -5.32 -3.33
CA GLN A 107 14.55 -4.38 -3.00
C GLN A 107 14.78 -3.01 -3.60
N TYR A 108 15.89 -2.34 -3.23
CA TYR A 108 16.16 -0.99 -3.73
C TYR A 108 16.43 -0.95 -5.22
N VAL A 109 17.16 -1.91 -5.80
CA VAL A 109 17.41 -1.94 -7.24
C VAL A 109 16.22 -2.53 -7.98
N ALA A 110 15.81 -3.74 -7.60
CA ALA A 110 14.82 -4.51 -8.36
C ALA A 110 13.40 -3.95 -8.29
N PHE A 111 12.97 -3.38 -7.16
CA PHE A 111 11.62 -2.82 -7.01
C PHE A 111 11.65 -1.30 -7.07
N GLY A 112 12.34 -0.66 -6.11
CA GLY A 112 12.40 0.81 -6.03
C GLY A 112 13.05 1.44 -7.28
N GLY A 113 14.19 0.90 -7.70
CA GLY A 113 14.97 1.36 -8.84
C GLY A 113 14.26 1.10 -10.16
N LEU A 114 13.64 -0.07 -10.33
CA LEU A 114 12.79 -0.36 -11.49
C LEU A 114 11.63 0.64 -11.60
N ALA A 115 10.90 0.88 -10.50
CA ALA A 115 9.77 1.77 -10.49
C ALA A 115 10.17 3.22 -10.79
N VAL A 116 11.20 3.74 -10.13
CA VAL A 116 11.74 5.09 -10.37
C VAL A 116 12.31 5.21 -11.78
N GLY A 117 13.04 4.18 -12.25
CA GLY A 117 13.58 4.13 -13.60
C GLY A 117 12.51 4.10 -14.68
N TYR A 118 11.42 3.36 -14.45
CA TYR A 118 10.25 3.35 -15.33
C TYR A 118 9.57 4.72 -15.43
N LEU A 119 9.36 5.39 -14.29
CA LEU A 119 8.76 6.73 -14.28
C LEU A 119 9.70 7.77 -14.93
N ALA A 120 11.00 7.67 -14.70
CA ALA A 120 11.98 8.51 -15.38
C ALA A 120 11.98 8.27 -16.90
N TRP A 121 11.88 7.02 -17.34
CA TRP A 121 11.75 6.66 -18.76
C TRP A 121 10.45 7.19 -19.38
N ARG A 122 9.36 7.28 -18.59
CA ARG A 122 8.10 7.94 -18.98
C ARG A 122 8.20 9.49 -19.01
N GLY A 123 9.35 10.06 -18.70
CA GLY A 123 9.60 11.51 -18.78
C GLY A 123 9.33 12.29 -17.50
N PHE A 124 9.04 11.62 -16.38
CA PHE A 124 8.86 12.32 -15.11
C PHE A 124 10.20 12.76 -14.53
N ASP A 125 10.30 14.04 -14.14
CA ASP A 125 11.41 14.55 -13.35
C ASP A 125 11.26 14.16 -11.87
N ARG A 126 12.20 14.59 -11.01
CA ARG A 126 12.17 14.25 -9.58
C ARG A 126 10.90 14.71 -8.86
N SER A 127 10.42 15.91 -9.19
CA SER A 127 9.16 16.44 -8.63
C SER A 127 7.96 15.65 -9.13
N GLY A 128 7.93 15.32 -10.41
CA GLY A 128 6.89 14.53 -11.06
C GLY A 128 6.81 13.11 -10.51
N ILE A 129 7.95 12.46 -10.27
CA ILE A 129 7.99 11.13 -9.63
C ILE A 129 7.41 11.22 -8.22
N ARG A 130 7.83 12.23 -7.45
CA ARG A 130 7.35 12.42 -6.08
C ARG A 130 5.84 12.67 -6.03
N SER A 131 5.30 13.47 -6.96
CA SER A 131 3.87 13.77 -7.02
C SER A 131 3.07 12.57 -7.53
N TYR A 132 3.54 11.87 -8.56
CA TYR A 132 2.93 10.66 -9.11
C TYR A 132 2.80 9.56 -8.04
N LEU A 133 3.87 9.35 -7.26
CA LEU A 133 3.89 8.41 -6.15
C LEU A 133 3.19 8.96 -4.89
N GLY A 134 2.79 10.23 -4.85
CA GLY A 134 2.16 10.81 -3.66
C GLY A 134 3.04 10.87 -2.41
N VAL A 135 4.37 10.96 -2.53
CA VAL A 135 5.27 10.89 -1.35
C VAL A 135 5.18 12.16 -0.51
N ARG A 136 4.46 12.06 0.61
CA ARG A 136 4.19 13.16 1.55
C ARG A 136 4.33 12.70 3.00
N ARG A 137 4.57 13.63 3.93
CA ARG A 137 4.62 13.30 5.36
C ARG A 137 3.20 12.91 5.81
N PRO A 138 3.03 11.75 6.48
CA PRO A 138 1.72 11.33 6.96
C PRO A 138 1.21 12.26 8.05
N SER A 139 -0.09 12.54 8.02
CA SER A 139 -0.83 13.19 9.10
C SER A 139 -1.08 12.23 10.27
N LEU A 140 -1.57 12.74 11.41
CA LEU A 140 -1.98 11.86 12.52
C LEU A 140 -3.14 10.94 12.12
N THR A 141 -4.04 11.41 11.26
CA THR A 141 -5.12 10.60 10.68
C THR A 141 -4.56 9.46 9.84
N ASP A 142 -3.54 9.74 9.02
CA ASP A 142 -2.86 8.71 8.22
C ASP A 142 -2.20 7.65 9.11
N LEU A 143 -1.58 8.05 10.23
CA LEU A 143 -1.03 7.10 11.20
C LEU A 143 -2.13 6.28 11.89
N GLY A 144 -3.29 6.87 12.14
CA GLY A 144 -4.48 6.14 12.59
C GLY A 144 -4.93 5.09 11.57
N LEU A 145 -4.86 5.41 10.26
CA LEU A 145 -5.17 4.47 9.18
C LEU A 145 -4.12 3.35 9.05
N VAL A 146 -2.85 3.61 9.37
CA VAL A 146 -1.83 2.54 9.47
C VAL A 146 -2.24 1.52 10.54
N VAL A 147 -2.59 1.98 11.75
CA VAL A 147 -3.00 1.06 12.83
C VAL A 147 -4.33 0.38 12.52
N GLY A 148 -5.33 1.13 12.07
CA GLY A 148 -6.65 0.60 11.72
C GLY A 148 -6.59 -0.40 10.56
N GLY A 149 -5.83 -0.08 9.51
CA GLY A 149 -5.58 -1.00 8.40
C GLY A 149 -4.88 -2.28 8.85
N TRP A 150 -3.92 -2.17 9.78
CA TRP A 150 -3.25 -3.35 10.34
C TRP A 150 -4.22 -4.23 11.12
N VAL A 151 -5.13 -3.65 11.92
CA VAL A 151 -6.19 -4.41 12.59
C VAL A 151 -7.10 -5.13 11.59
N VAL A 152 -7.50 -4.46 10.50
CA VAL A 152 -8.30 -5.09 9.43
C VAL A 152 -7.56 -6.28 8.80
N ILE A 153 -6.26 -6.13 8.55
CA ILE A 153 -5.40 -7.21 8.04
C ILE A 153 -5.41 -8.40 9.01
N VAL A 154 -5.16 -8.16 10.30
CA VAL A 154 -5.14 -9.23 11.31
C VAL A 154 -6.48 -9.95 11.37
N LEU A 155 -7.60 -9.22 11.44
CA LEU A 155 -8.93 -9.81 11.50
C LEU A 155 -9.24 -10.63 10.24
N THR A 156 -8.86 -10.13 9.07
CA THR A 156 -9.07 -10.84 7.80
C THR A 156 -8.21 -12.10 7.72
N LEU A 157 -6.95 -12.02 8.15
CA LEU A 157 -6.07 -13.19 8.20
C LEU A 157 -6.58 -14.24 9.19
N LEU A 158 -7.13 -13.86 10.34
CA LEU A 158 -7.75 -14.82 11.27
C LEU A 158 -8.90 -15.59 10.62
N VAL A 159 -9.78 -14.89 9.88
CA VAL A 159 -10.89 -15.51 9.16
C VAL A 159 -10.37 -16.43 8.05
N VAL A 160 -9.48 -15.93 7.19
CA VAL A 160 -8.92 -16.69 6.06
C VAL A 160 -8.15 -17.91 6.55
N SER A 161 -7.30 -17.77 7.57
CA SER A 161 -6.56 -18.88 8.17
C SER A 161 -7.49 -19.91 8.81
N THR A 162 -8.64 -19.52 9.35
CA THR A 162 -9.65 -20.46 9.85
C THR A 162 -10.25 -21.26 8.70
N VAL A 163 -10.61 -20.60 7.59
CA VAL A 163 -11.13 -21.27 6.39
C VAL A 163 -10.11 -22.25 5.82
N VAL A 164 -8.85 -21.84 5.67
CA VAL A 164 -7.75 -22.68 5.18
C VAL A 164 -7.59 -23.94 6.04
N GLN A 165 -7.65 -23.79 7.38
CA GLN A 165 -7.59 -24.92 8.31
C GLN A 165 -8.80 -25.87 8.18
N LEU A 166 -10.02 -25.32 8.06
CA LEU A 166 -11.24 -26.13 7.87
C LEU A 166 -11.23 -26.92 6.56
N LEU A 167 -10.59 -26.38 5.53
CA LEU A 167 -10.40 -27.05 4.24
C LEU A 167 -9.26 -28.09 4.26
N GLY A 168 -8.48 -28.17 5.35
CA GLY A 168 -7.29 -29.00 5.43
C GLY A 168 -6.22 -28.62 4.40
N ALA A 169 -6.21 -27.36 3.95
CA ALA A 169 -5.29 -26.90 2.93
C ALA A 169 -3.91 -26.62 3.54
N GLU A 170 -2.87 -27.14 2.89
CA GLU A 170 -1.48 -26.87 3.26
C GLU A 170 -1.11 -25.42 2.94
N THR A 171 -0.13 -24.89 3.67
CA THR A 171 0.49 -23.59 3.39
C THR A 171 1.97 -23.76 3.11
N ALA A 172 2.53 -22.86 2.32
CA ALA A 172 3.96 -22.78 2.05
C ALA A 172 4.69 -21.88 3.06
N SER A 173 5.96 -22.19 3.31
CA SER A 173 6.84 -21.37 4.13
C SER A 173 7.50 -20.26 3.30
N ASN A 174 7.89 -19.17 3.96
CA ASN A 174 8.63 -18.07 3.34
C ASN A 174 10.13 -18.29 3.53
N GLN A 175 10.92 -18.17 2.46
CA GLN A 175 12.38 -18.39 2.50
C GLN A 175 13.10 -17.48 3.52
N SER A 176 12.65 -16.23 3.68
CA SER A 176 13.23 -15.30 4.65
C SER A 176 12.90 -15.70 6.09
N ALA A 177 11.69 -16.22 6.33
CA ALA A 177 11.30 -16.75 7.63
C ALA A 177 12.07 -18.02 7.98
N GLU A 178 12.27 -18.94 7.03
CA GLU A 178 13.10 -20.14 7.23
C GLU A 178 14.54 -19.77 7.58
N LEU A 179 15.13 -18.82 6.85
CA LEU A 179 16.48 -18.35 7.12
C LEU A 179 16.61 -17.70 8.51
N ALA A 180 15.59 -16.94 8.92
CA ALA A 180 15.49 -16.32 10.23
C ALA A 180 15.38 -17.34 11.37
N VAL A 181 14.59 -18.41 11.19
CA VAL A 181 14.52 -19.52 12.17
C VAL A 181 15.89 -20.19 12.34
N GLN A 182 16.60 -20.40 11.24
CA GLN A 182 17.94 -20.99 11.26
C GLN A 182 19.01 -20.04 11.84
N ASN A 183 18.79 -18.73 11.80
CA ASN A 183 19.73 -17.70 12.24
C ASN A 183 19.03 -16.58 13.03
N PRO A 184 18.53 -16.83 14.26
CA PRO A 184 17.66 -15.88 14.97
C PRO A 184 18.28 -14.50 15.22
N THR A 185 19.61 -14.42 15.23
CA THR A 185 20.37 -13.16 15.38
C THR A 185 20.15 -12.16 14.25
N ILE A 186 19.64 -12.58 13.09
CA ILE A 186 19.33 -11.69 11.95
C ILE A 186 17.93 -11.08 12.04
N ILE A 187 17.06 -11.57 12.93
CA ILE A 187 15.66 -11.13 12.98
C ILE A 187 15.53 -9.63 13.28
N PRO A 188 16.31 -9.03 14.20
CA PRO A 188 16.29 -7.58 14.41
C PRO A 188 16.63 -6.77 13.14
N LEU A 189 17.55 -7.26 12.30
CA LEU A 189 17.86 -6.65 11.01
C LEU A 189 16.63 -6.70 10.09
N PHE A 190 15.93 -7.83 10.02
CA PHE A 190 14.73 -7.96 9.19
C PHE A 190 13.59 -7.06 9.67
N ILE A 191 13.34 -6.95 10.97
CA ILE A 191 12.34 -6.04 11.54
C ILE A 191 12.59 -4.60 11.06
N VAL A 192 13.82 -4.12 11.17
CA VAL A 192 14.19 -2.76 10.71
C VAL A 192 14.08 -2.65 9.18
N ALA A 193 14.53 -3.68 8.45
CA ALA A 193 14.47 -3.71 6.99
C ALA A 193 13.03 -3.67 6.45
N MET A 194 12.03 -4.20 7.19
CA MET A 194 10.63 -4.12 6.76
C MET A 194 10.14 -2.68 6.61
N PHE A 195 10.58 -1.77 7.48
CA PHE A 195 10.20 -0.36 7.42
C PHE A 195 11.04 0.47 6.44
N LEU A 196 12.34 0.16 6.32
CA LEU A 196 13.28 1.01 5.59
C LEU A 196 13.56 0.54 4.16
N VAL A 197 13.36 -0.74 3.90
CA VAL A 197 13.79 -1.39 2.66
C VAL A 197 12.60 -2.04 1.96
N VAL A 198 12.01 -3.07 2.58
CA VAL A 198 11.01 -3.93 1.92
C VAL A 198 9.71 -3.18 1.71
N GLY A 199 9.05 -2.71 2.78
CA GLY A 199 7.78 -1.99 2.69
C GLY A 199 7.85 -0.81 1.70
N PRO A 200 8.82 0.11 1.81
CA PRO A 200 8.95 1.21 0.85
C PRO A 200 9.18 0.74 -0.59
N SER A 201 10.12 -0.19 -0.82
CA SER A 201 10.50 -0.57 -2.19
C SER A 201 9.36 -1.29 -2.90
N GLU A 202 8.70 -2.22 -2.22
CA GLU A 202 7.59 -2.97 -2.78
C GLU A 202 6.37 -2.07 -3.00
N GLU A 203 6.00 -1.21 -2.05
CA GLU A 203 4.85 -0.32 -2.25
C GLU A 203 5.11 0.70 -3.37
N ILE A 204 6.35 1.22 -3.53
CA ILE A 204 6.72 2.06 -4.68
C ILE A 204 6.41 1.35 -6.00
N LEU A 205 6.77 0.07 -6.14
CA LEU A 205 6.47 -0.68 -7.36
C LEU A 205 4.97 -0.99 -7.47
N TYR A 206 4.36 -1.58 -6.45
CA TYR A 206 3.03 -2.17 -6.59
C TYR A 206 1.88 -1.18 -6.43
N ARG A 207 1.99 -0.19 -5.54
CA ARG A 207 0.96 0.85 -5.38
C ARG A 207 1.28 2.08 -6.20
N GLY A 208 2.53 2.52 -6.11
CA GLY A 208 3.02 3.65 -6.87
C GLY A 208 2.86 3.42 -8.37
N VAL A 209 3.48 2.36 -8.90
CA VAL A 209 3.56 2.15 -10.36
C VAL A 209 2.51 1.17 -10.88
N VAL A 210 2.42 -0.07 -10.38
CA VAL A 210 1.51 -1.09 -10.93
C VAL A 210 0.05 -0.66 -10.76
N GLN A 211 -0.38 -0.32 -9.54
CA GLN A 211 -1.72 0.20 -9.30
C GLN A 211 -1.91 1.58 -9.96
N GLY A 212 -0.95 2.50 -9.86
CA GLY A 212 -1.02 3.82 -10.50
C GLY A 212 -1.27 3.74 -12.01
N ARG A 213 -0.55 2.88 -12.72
CA ARG A 213 -0.73 2.65 -14.16
C ARG A 213 -2.08 2.06 -14.50
N LEU A 214 -2.60 1.16 -13.67
CA LEU A 214 -3.97 0.66 -13.82
C LEU A 214 -5.00 1.78 -13.59
N ARG A 215 -4.77 2.65 -12.60
CA ARG A 215 -5.69 3.76 -12.25
C ARG A 215 -5.79 4.84 -13.32
N GLU A 216 -4.79 5.00 -14.17
CA GLU A 216 -4.85 5.89 -15.32
C GLU A 216 -5.92 5.47 -16.36
N SER A 217 -6.30 4.19 -16.40
CA SER A 217 -7.22 3.66 -17.43
C SER A 217 -8.39 2.83 -16.87
N LEU A 218 -8.40 2.50 -15.58
CA LEU A 218 -9.41 1.67 -14.91
C LEU A 218 -9.88 2.35 -13.61
N PRO A 219 -11.14 2.14 -13.17
CA PRO A 219 -11.62 2.56 -11.86
C PRO A 219 -10.82 1.96 -10.69
N ALA A 220 -10.99 2.53 -9.50
CA ALA A 220 -10.26 2.14 -8.28
C ALA A 220 -10.34 0.65 -7.96
N ALA A 221 -11.55 0.11 -7.83
CA ALA A 221 -11.76 -1.28 -7.42
C ALA A 221 -11.02 -2.31 -8.31
N PRO A 222 -11.21 -2.34 -9.65
CA PRO A 222 -10.48 -3.28 -10.50
C PRO A 222 -8.97 -3.04 -10.52
N ALA A 223 -8.50 -1.79 -10.45
CA ALA A 223 -7.07 -1.49 -10.39
C ALA A 223 -6.43 -2.06 -9.10
N ILE A 224 -7.08 -1.85 -7.95
CA ILE A 224 -6.64 -2.41 -6.65
C ILE A 224 -6.64 -3.94 -6.70
N ALA A 225 -7.71 -4.56 -7.21
CA ALA A 225 -7.83 -6.01 -7.29
C ALA A 225 -6.74 -6.63 -8.19
N ILE A 226 -6.51 -6.07 -9.38
CA ILE A 226 -5.49 -6.57 -10.31
C ILE A 226 -4.09 -6.37 -9.72
N ALA A 227 -3.76 -5.18 -9.22
CA ALA A 227 -2.46 -4.92 -8.59
C ALA A 227 -2.22 -5.85 -7.40
N SER A 228 -3.26 -6.12 -6.61
CA SER A 228 -3.16 -7.01 -5.45
C SER A 228 -2.98 -8.46 -5.84
N GLY A 229 -3.63 -8.90 -6.92
CA GLY A 229 -3.43 -10.23 -7.50
C GLY A 229 -2.01 -10.41 -8.05
N ILE A 230 -1.48 -9.42 -8.76
CA ILE A 230 -0.09 -9.42 -9.26
C ILE A 230 0.89 -9.50 -8.07
N PHE A 231 0.74 -8.63 -7.07
CA PHE A 231 1.55 -8.63 -5.86
C PHE A 231 1.50 -9.97 -5.12
N ALA A 232 0.32 -10.54 -4.94
CA ALA A 232 0.19 -11.82 -4.25
C ALA A 232 0.83 -12.95 -5.06
N PHE A 233 0.60 -13.00 -6.37
CA PHE A 233 1.07 -14.09 -7.21
C PHE A 233 2.59 -14.18 -7.29
N ILE A 234 3.29 -13.05 -7.41
CA ILE A 234 4.76 -13.04 -7.50
C ILE A 234 5.46 -13.59 -6.25
N HIS A 235 4.76 -13.64 -5.10
CA HIS A 235 5.32 -14.23 -3.89
C HIS A 235 5.58 -15.73 -4.02
N VAL A 236 5.00 -16.41 -5.01
CA VAL A 236 5.30 -17.82 -5.32
C VAL A 236 6.81 -18.11 -5.44
N MET A 237 7.59 -17.10 -5.85
CA MET A 237 9.05 -17.17 -6.02
C MET A 237 9.80 -17.14 -4.68
N ALA A 238 9.22 -16.51 -3.65
CA ALA A 238 9.77 -16.40 -2.30
C ALA A 238 9.28 -17.51 -1.35
N LEU A 239 8.40 -18.40 -1.85
CA LEU A 239 7.79 -19.47 -1.07
C LEU A 239 8.45 -20.84 -1.35
N THR A 240 8.55 -21.66 -0.30
CA THR A 240 9.08 -23.02 -0.29
C THR A 240 7.98 -24.04 0.00
N GLY A 241 8.17 -25.28 -0.44
CA GLY A 241 7.16 -26.34 -0.33
C GLY A 241 6.44 -26.61 -1.66
N GLY A 242 5.39 -27.44 -1.59
CA GLY A 242 4.63 -27.92 -2.75
C GLY A 242 3.78 -26.84 -3.43
N ILE A 243 3.44 -27.06 -4.71
CA ILE A 243 2.67 -26.09 -5.51
C ILE A 243 1.34 -25.73 -4.88
N SER A 244 0.63 -26.70 -4.29
CA SER A 244 -0.64 -26.49 -3.59
C SER A 244 -0.48 -25.50 -2.44
N GLY A 245 0.47 -25.76 -1.52
CA GLY A 245 0.75 -24.88 -0.39
C GLY A 245 1.14 -23.46 -0.81
N ARG A 246 1.91 -23.32 -1.90
CA ARG A 246 2.26 -21.99 -2.42
C ARG A 246 1.04 -21.24 -2.94
N LEU A 247 0.15 -21.91 -3.68
CA LEU A 247 -1.08 -21.29 -4.17
C LEU A 247 -2.02 -20.91 -3.03
N THR A 248 -2.12 -21.73 -1.98
CA THR A 248 -2.85 -21.37 -0.75
C THR A 248 -2.26 -20.10 -0.12
N THR A 249 -0.94 -20.05 0.08
CA THR A 249 -0.30 -18.87 0.68
C THR A 249 -0.46 -17.63 -0.21
N VAL A 250 -0.35 -17.75 -1.53
CA VAL A 250 -0.65 -16.66 -2.48
C VAL A 250 -2.08 -16.15 -2.31
N ALA A 251 -3.07 -17.04 -2.19
CA ALA A 251 -4.46 -16.66 -1.95
C ALA A 251 -4.64 -15.92 -0.61
N ILE A 252 -3.91 -16.32 0.44
CA ILE A 252 -3.90 -15.61 1.72
C ILE A 252 -3.31 -14.19 1.56
N LEU A 253 -2.18 -14.06 0.86
CA LEU A 253 -1.47 -12.78 0.66
C LEU A 253 -2.27 -11.76 -0.17
N PHE A 254 -3.25 -12.22 -0.95
CA PHE A 254 -4.15 -11.34 -1.70
C PHE A 254 -4.92 -10.37 -0.78
N PHE A 255 -5.35 -10.82 0.40
CA PHE A 255 -6.21 -10.01 1.27
C PHE A 255 -5.48 -8.84 1.94
N PRO A 256 -4.30 -9.01 2.57
CA PRO A 256 -3.52 -7.86 3.04
C PRO A 256 -3.18 -6.87 1.92
N SER A 257 -2.88 -7.40 0.73
CA SER A 257 -2.57 -6.60 -0.46
C SER A 257 -3.73 -5.69 -0.89
N LEU A 258 -4.98 -6.16 -0.78
CA LEU A 258 -6.17 -5.32 -1.00
C LEU A 258 -6.22 -4.14 -0.01
N VAL A 259 -5.89 -4.37 1.27
CA VAL A 259 -5.89 -3.32 2.30
C VAL A 259 -4.82 -2.27 1.98
N PHE A 260 -3.61 -2.69 1.61
CA PHE A 260 -2.55 -1.75 1.19
C PHE A 260 -3.01 -0.88 0.01
N GLY A 261 -3.62 -1.49 -1.01
CA GLY A 261 -4.13 -0.76 -2.18
C GLY A 261 -5.29 0.18 -1.86
N ALA A 262 -6.20 -0.22 -0.98
CA ALA A 262 -7.32 0.62 -0.54
C ALA A 262 -6.85 1.81 0.32
N VAL A 263 -5.89 1.59 1.23
CA VAL A 263 -5.29 2.67 2.03
C VAL A 263 -4.53 3.64 1.14
N TYR A 264 -3.81 3.14 0.14
CA TYR A 264 -3.13 4.01 -0.83
C TYR A 264 -4.13 4.86 -1.64
N GLU A 265 -5.19 4.25 -2.18
CA GLU A 265 -6.22 4.97 -2.95
C GLU A 265 -6.92 6.03 -2.08
N HIS A 266 -7.17 5.73 -0.80
CA HIS A 266 -7.85 6.66 0.09
C HIS A 266 -6.97 7.85 0.53
N THR A 267 -5.68 7.61 0.76
CA THR A 267 -4.76 8.63 1.29
C THR A 267 -3.97 9.36 0.20
N GLU A 268 -3.90 8.76 -0.99
CA GLU A 268 -3.04 9.13 -2.10
C GLU A 268 -1.58 9.33 -1.68
N ASN A 269 -1.15 8.74 -0.56
CA ASN A 269 0.14 8.96 0.07
C ASN A 269 0.85 7.64 0.27
N LEU A 270 1.88 7.37 -0.53
CA LEU A 270 2.60 6.11 -0.54
C LEU A 270 3.33 5.78 0.77
N VAL A 271 3.62 6.78 1.60
CA VAL A 271 4.24 6.54 2.90
C VAL A 271 3.31 5.75 3.82
N VAL A 272 1.99 5.94 3.70
CA VAL A 272 0.98 5.28 4.54
C VAL A 272 0.93 3.76 4.30
N PRO A 273 0.70 3.25 3.08
CA PRO A 273 0.74 1.82 2.81
C PRO A 273 2.15 1.24 3.05
N ALA A 274 3.23 1.99 2.82
CA ALA A 274 4.60 1.51 3.12
C ALA A 274 4.82 1.28 4.62
N LEU A 275 4.32 2.18 5.48
CA LEU A 275 4.36 2.00 6.93
C LEU A 275 3.45 0.85 7.39
N LEU A 276 2.26 0.72 6.80
CA LEU A 276 1.33 -0.37 7.09
C LEU A 276 1.91 -1.74 6.70
N HIS A 277 2.47 -1.85 5.50
CA HIS A 277 3.14 -3.06 5.03
C HIS A 277 4.37 -3.38 5.90
N GLY A 278 5.22 -2.38 6.15
CA GLY A 278 6.37 -2.53 7.04
C GLY A 278 5.97 -2.99 8.45
N LEU A 279 4.91 -2.40 9.03
CA LEU A 279 4.36 -2.79 10.33
C LEU A 279 3.87 -4.23 10.33
N HIS A 280 3.10 -4.63 9.32
CA HIS A 280 2.58 -5.99 9.22
C HIS A 280 3.71 -7.03 9.23
N ASN A 281 4.72 -6.85 8.38
CA ASN A 281 5.82 -7.79 8.28
C ASN A 281 6.74 -7.74 9.50
N ALA A 282 6.99 -6.55 10.06
CA ALA A 282 7.78 -6.38 11.28
C ALA A 282 7.14 -7.10 12.46
N VAL A 283 5.81 -7.07 12.60
CA VAL A 283 5.11 -7.83 13.64
C VAL A 283 5.29 -9.33 13.42
N ILE A 284 5.15 -9.84 12.19
CA ILE A 284 5.38 -11.26 11.89
C ILE A 284 6.80 -11.68 12.31
N PHE A 285 7.83 -10.91 11.95
CA PHE A 285 9.20 -11.20 12.36
C PHE A 285 9.41 -11.06 13.88
N THR A 286 8.72 -10.12 14.53
CA THR A 286 8.79 -9.97 15.99
C THR A 286 8.17 -11.18 16.69
N LEU A 287 7.01 -11.66 16.22
CA LEU A 287 6.39 -12.89 16.72
C LEU A 287 7.31 -14.09 16.48
N LEU A 288 7.94 -14.18 15.31
CA LEU A 288 8.92 -15.22 15.02
C LEU A 288 10.11 -15.18 15.98
N TYR A 289 10.64 -13.97 16.28
CA TYR A 289 11.71 -13.78 17.25
C TYR A 289 11.32 -14.29 18.63
N VAL A 290 10.14 -13.91 19.10
CA VAL A 290 9.62 -14.34 20.41
C VAL A 290 9.48 -15.87 20.44
N THR A 291 8.85 -16.46 19.42
CA THR A 291 8.64 -17.92 19.33
C THR A 291 9.96 -18.69 19.33
N VAL A 292 10.98 -18.24 18.59
CA VAL A 292 12.24 -18.97 18.47
C VAL A 292 13.17 -18.72 19.67
N THR A 293 13.08 -17.56 20.31
CA THR A 293 13.95 -17.20 21.45
C THR A 293 13.43 -17.73 22.79
N TYR A 294 12.11 -17.80 22.94
CA TYR A 294 11.44 -18.15 24.20
C TYR A 294 10.57 -19.41 24.08
N SER A 295 10.87 -20.31 23.15
CA SER A 295 10.05 -21.51 22.90
C SER A 295 9.86 -22.36 24.15
N ASP A 296 10.92 -22.49 24.95
CA ASP A 296 10.95 -23.37 26.11
C ASP A 296 10.11 -22.77 27.24
N GLU A 297 10.27 -21.47 27.53
CA GLU A 297 9.46 -20.76 28.51
C GLU A 297 7.98 -20.69 28.09
N LEU A 298 7.70 -20.51 26.80
CA LEU A 298 6.32 -20.55 26.29
C LEU A 298 5.70 -21.94 26.45
N GLY A 299 6.48 -23.01 26.26
CA GLY A 299 6.07 -24.39 26.52
C GLY A 299 5.72 -24.61 27.99
N GLU A 300 6.61 -24.20 28.91
CA GLU A 300 6.39 -24.30 30.36
C GLU A 300 5.16 -23.50 30.81
N MET A 301 4.96 -22.29 30.27
CA MET A 301 3.77 -21.48 30.55
C MET A 301 2.48 -22.13 30.05
N ALA A 302 2.50 -22.75 28.87
CA ALA A 302 1.35 -23.44 28.31
C ALA A 302 0.99 -24.69 29.12
N GLU A 303 1.99 -25.47 29.55
CA GLU A 303 1.82 -26.63 30.43
C GLU A 303 1.29 -26.22 31.81
N GLY A 304 1.85 -25.16 32.40
CA GLY A 304 1.38 -24.61 33.67
C GLY A 304 -0.06 -24.06 33.60
N GLY A 305 -0.41 -23.40 32.49
CA GLY A 305 -1.77 -22.93 32.22
C GLY A 305 -2.77 -24.08 32.04
N ALA A 306 -2.40 -25.13 31.30
CA ALA A 306 -3.23 -26.32 31.13
C ALA A 306 -3.45 -27.06 32.46
N ALA A 307 -2.43 -27.15 33.30
CA ALA A 307 -2.53 -27.71 34.65
C ALA A 307 -3.51 -26.91 35.52
N LEU A 308 -3.46 -25.57 35.48
CA LEU A 308 -4.40 -24.72 36.21
C LEU A 308 -5.85 -24.85 35.71
N VAL A 309 -6.06 -24.97 34.39
CA VAL A 309 -7.39 -25.20 33.82
C VAL A 309 -7.95 -26.58 34.21
N SER A 310 -7.10 -27.61 34.31
CA SER A 310 -7.51 -28.95 34.74
C SER A 310 -7.90 -29.05 36.22
N LEU A 311 -7.55 -28.04 37.03
CA LEU A 311 -7.87 -27.94 38.45
C LEU A 311 -9.17 -27.15 38.71
N LEU A 312 -9.78 -26.55 37.69
CA LEU A 312 -11.08 -25.90 37.81
C LEU A 312 -12.19 -26.98 37.82
N PRO A 313 -13.06 -27.03 38.85
CA PRO A 313 -14.21 -27.93 38.83
C PRO A 313 -15.18 -27.47 37.72
N ILE A 314 -15.50 -28.40 36.82
CA ILE A 314 -16.55 -28.25 35.79
C ILE A 314 -17.92 -28.28 36.46
#